data_AF-A0A0V0YRG7-F1
#
_entry.id   AF-A0A0V0YRG7-F1
#
_cell.length_a   1.000
_cell.length_b   1.000
_cell.length_c   1.000
_cell.angle_alpha   90.00
_cell.angle_beta   90.00
_cell.angle_gamma   90.00
#
_symmetry.space_group_name_H-M   'P 1'
#
loop_
_entity.id
_entity.type
_entity.pdbx_description
1 polymer ?
#
loop_
_entity_poly.entity_id
_entity_poly.type
_entity_poly.pdbx_seq_one_letter_code
_entity_poly.pdbx_strand_id
1 'polypeptide(L)'
;MASAAKSRSKKLVALKDRLNRLLAELDELCTSSADVFEVEEQVSLMEESFRAADALQTEVELDLDGEERQAAIDDWALCRQNYRVGKARARARM
;
A
#
# COMPACT_ATOMS: atom_id res chain seq x y z
N MET A 1 14.45 22.22 -4.85
CA MET A 1 14.40 20.79 -4.43
C MET A 1 13.34 20.53 -3.35
N ALA A 2 13.27 21.31 -2.26
CA ALA A 2 12.28 21.11 -1.18
C ALA A 2 10.79 21.03 -1.62
N SER A 3 10.39 21.78 -2.65
CA SER A 3 9.00 21.73 -3.18
C SER A 3 8.64 20.36 -3.79
N ALA A 4 9.59 19.70 -4.47
CA ALA A 4 9.37 18.40 -5.08
C ALA A 4 9.29 17.28 -4.03
N ALA A 5 10.17 17.31 -3.02
CA ALA A 5 10.12 16.40 -1.87
C ALA A 5 8.77 16.50 -1.12
N LYS A 6 8.33 17.73 -0.84
CA LYS A 6 7.02 17.99 -0.22
C LYS A 6 5.84 17.50 -1.07
N SER A 7 5.93 17.61 -2.38
CA SER A 7 4.93 17.08 -3.32
C SER A 7 4.90 15.54 -3.30
N ARG A 8 6.07 14.90 -3.32
CA ARG A 8 6.19 13.43 -3.24
C ARG A 8 5.64 12.88 -1.93
N SER A 9 6.02 13.49 -0.79
CA SER A 9 5.50 13.11 0.52
C SER A 9 3.96 13.22 0.59
N LYS A 10 3.36 14.30 0.07
CA LYS A 10 1.89 14.43 -0.01
C LYS A 10 1.24 13.35 -0.87
N LYS A 11 1.82 13.05 -2.04
CA LYS A 11 1.32 11.99 -2.94
C LYS A 11 1.41 10.62 -2.27
N LEU A 12 2.50 10.36 -1.53
CA LEU A 12 2.70 9.12 -0.80
C LEU A 12 1.64 8.93 0.29
N VAL A 13 1.33 9.97 1.06
CA VAL A 13 0.24 9.93 2.06
C VAL A 13 -1.09 9.56 1.38
N ALA A 14 -1.46 10.24 0.29
CA ALA A 14 -2.69 9.94 -0.43
C ALA A 14 -2.73 8.50 -0.99
N LEU A 15 -1.61 7.97 -1.47
CA LEU A 15 -1.50 6.59 -1.94
C LEU A 15 -1.61 5.58 -0.79
N LYS A 16 -0.97 5.84 0.36
CA LYS A 16 -1.08 5.01 1.56
C LYS A 16 -2.53 4.97 2.07
N ASP A 17 -3.22 6.10 2.10
CA ASP A 17 -4.64 6.17 2.47
C ASP A 17 -5.52 5.36 1.52
N ARG A 18 -5.27 5.46 0.21
CA ARG A 18 -5.96 4.65 -0.80
C ARG A 18 -5.71 3.15 -0.58
N LEU A 19 -4.47 2.76 -0.31
CA LEU A 19 -4.11 1.36 -0.03
C LEU A 19 -4.84 0.82 1.19
N ASN A 20 -4.93 1.60 2.26
CA ASN A 20 -5.65 1.18 3.47
C ASN A 20 -7.15 0.95 3.19
N ARG A 21 -7.77 1.78 2.35
CA ARG A 21 -9.16 1.58 1.92
C ARG A 21 -9.33 0.31 1.09
N LEU A 22 -8.46 0.11 0.10
CA LEU A 22 -8.49 -1.10 -0.74
C LEU A 22 -8.26 -2.38 0.07
N LEU A 23 -7.41 -2.33 1.10
CA LEU A 23 -7.21 -3.45 2.02
C LEU A 23 -8.49 -3.76 2.82
N ALA A 24 -9.18 -2.73 3.32
CA ALA A 24 -10.44 -2.91 4.03
C ALA A 24 -11.54 -3.48 3.12
N GLU A 25 -11.66 -2.96 1.90
CA GLU A 25 -12.59 -3.48 0.87
C GLU A 25 -12.27 -4.95 0.53
N LEU A 26 -10.98 -5.29 0.39
CA LEU A 26 -10.57 -6.67 0.12
C LEU A 26 -10.90 -7.60 1.31
N ASP A 27 -10.65 -7.19 2.55
CA ASP A 27 -11.03 -7.96 3.74
C ASP A 27 -12.56 -8.18 3.81
N GLU A 28 -13.36 -7.17 3.45
CA GLU A 28 -14.82 -7.30 3.35
C GLU A 28 -15.23 -8.33 2.28
N LEU A 29 -14.69 -8.20 1.06
CA LEU A 29 -14.91 -9.16 -0.03
C LEU A 29 -14.46 -10.58 0.36
N CYS A 30 -13.39 -10.71 1.14
CA CYS A 30 -12.92 -12.00 1.64
C CYS A 30 -13.86 -12.67 2.64
N THR A 31 -14.77 -11.93 3.26
CA THR A 31 -15.75 -12.45 4.24
C THR A 31 -17.17 -12.54 3.69
N SER A 32 -17.47 -11.88 2.57
CA SER A 32 -18.79 -11.87 1.93
C SER A 32 -19.03 -13.12 1.06
N SER A 33 -20.09 -13.16 0.26
CA SER A 33 -20.31 -14.17 -0.80
C SER A 33 -19.81 -13.69 -2.18
N ALA A 34 -18.85 -12.75 -2.21
CA ALA A 34 -18.27 -12.23 -3.43
C ALA A 34 -17.70 -13.34 -4.33
N ASP A 35 -17.86 -13.15 -5.64
CA ASP A 35 -17.35 -14.04 -6.67
C ASP A 35 -15.82 -14.00 -6.72
N VAL A 36 -15.21 -15.11 -7.13
CA VAL A 36 -13.75 -15.25 -7.24
C VAL A 36 -13.17 -14.19 -8.19
N PHE A 37 -13.86 -13.91 -9.30
CA PHE A 37 -13.43 -12.88 -10.24
C PHE A 37 -13.41 -11.47 -9.63
N GLU A 38 -14.36 -11.14 -8.76
CA GLU A 38 -14.42 -9.85 -8.05
C GLU A 38 -13.25 -9.71 -7.06
N VAL A 39 -12.91 -10.80 -6.37
CA VAL A 39 -11.74 -10.85 -5.48
C VAL A 39 -10.44 -10.73 -6.28
N GLU A 40 -10.31 -11.39 -7.42
CA GLU A 40 -9.12 -11.30 -8.31
C GLU A 40 -8.91 -9.90 -8.87
N GLU A 41 -9.99 -9.25 -9.33
CA GLU A 41 -9.96 -7.88 -9.84
C GLU A 41 -9.50 -6.92 -8.73
N GLN A 42 -10.08 -7.05 -7.53
CA GLN A 42 -9.71 -6.19 -6.41
C GLN A 42 -8.27 -6.41 -5.94
N VAL A 43 -7.81 -7.66 -5.91
CA VAL A 43 -6.40 -7.97 -5.65
C VAL A 43 -5.51 -7.28 -6.69
N SER A 44 -5.85 -7.36 -7.98
CA SER A 44 -5.06 -6.75 -9.06
C SER A 44 -4.94 -5.23 -8.92
N LEU A 45 -6.05 -4.55 -8.63
CA LEU A 45 -6.09 -3.09 -8.41
C LEU A 45 -5.28 -2.67 -7.17
N MET A 46 -5.33 -3.49 -6.11
CA MET A 46 -4.52 -3.29 -4.92
C MET A 46 -3.03 -3.51 -5.20
N GLU A 47 -2.65 -4.53 -5.96
CA GLU A 47 -1.25 -4.79 -6.34
C GLU A 47 -0.64 -3.63 -7.13
N GLU A 48 -1.38 -3.06 -8.08
CA GLU A 48 -0.94 -1.91 -8.86
C GLU A 48 -0.72 -0.68 -7.97
N SER A 49 -1.69 -0.38 -7.11
CA SER A 49 -1.60 0.73 -6.16
C SER A 49 -0.42 0.55 -5.21
N PHE A 50 -0.14 -0.68 -4.79
CA PHE A 50 0.96 -1.00 -3.88
C PHE A 50 2.31 -0.79 -4.55
N ARG A 51 2.49 -1.25 -5.81
CA ARG A 51 3.72 -1.01 -6.58
C ARG A 51 3.99 0.48 -6.76
N ALA A 52 2.96 1.28 -7.04
CA ALA A 52 3.10 2.72 -7.18
C ALA A 52 3.52 3.40 -5.86
N ALA A 53 2.95 2.97 -4.73
CA ALA A 53 3.32 3.48 -3.42
C ALA A 53 4.75 3.07 -3.01
N ASP A 54 5.17 1.83 -3.28
CA ASP A 54 6.51 1.32 -2.95
C ASP A 54 7.62 2.07 -3.71
N ALA A 55 7.39 2.34 -5.01
CA ALA A 55 8.31 3.16 -5.81
C ALA A 55 8.42 4.59 -5.26
N LEU A 56 7.29 5.23 -4.96
CA LEU A 56 7.28 6.59 -4.44
C LEU A 56 7.86 6.68 -3.02
N GLN A 57 7.64 5.66 -2.18
CA GLN A 57 8.23 5.56 -0.87
C GLN A 57 9.76 5.52 -0.97
N THR A 58 10.31 4.70 -1.87
CA THR A 58 11.77 4.64 -2.12
C THR A 58 12.32 6.02 -2.49
N GLU A 59 11.61 6.75 -3.35
CA GLU A 59 12.00 8.12 -3.71
C GLU A 59 11.97 9.07 -2.50
N VAL A 60 10.96 8.98 -1.63
CA VAL A 60 10.86 9.81 -0.42
C VAL A 60 11.98 9.47 0.57
N GLU A 61 12.25 8.19 0.80
CA GLU A 61 13.33 7.74 1.69
C GLU A 61 14.70 8.29 1.29
N LEU A 62 14.96 8.43 -0.02
CA LEU A 62 16.21 9.02 -0.53
C LEU A 62 16.37 10.51 -0.19
N ASP A 63 15.27 11.24 0.00
CA ASP A 63 15.30 12.66 0.38
C ASP A 63 15.48 12.88 1.88
N LEU A 64 15.23 11.86 2.70
CA LEU A 64 15.24 11.94 4.16
C LEU A 64 16.64 11.69 4.73
N ASP A 65 16.92 12.31 5.87
CA ASP A 65 18.14 12.10 6.65
C ASP A 65 18.07 10.80 7.48
N GLY A 66 19.16 10.43 8.16
CA GLY A 66 19.30 9.10 8.77
C GLY A 66 18.15 8.68 9.69
N GLU A 67 17.73 9.55 10.61
CA GLU A 67 16.64 9.24 11.55
C GLU A 67 15.28 9.29 10.86
N GLU A 68 15.02 10.32 10.05
CA GLU A 68 13.76 10.45 9.32
C GLU A 68 13.54 9.31 8.32
N ARG A 69 14.61 8.90 7.62
CA ARG A 69 14.62 7.77 6.69
C ARG A 69 14.32 6.47 7.40
N GLN A 70 14.97 6.21 8.53
CA GLN A 70 14.75 4.98 9.28
C GLN A 70 13.30 4.89 9.77
N ALA A 71 12.75 5.98 10.31
CA ALA A 71 11.35 6.04 10.69
C ALA A 71 10.39 5.77 9.52
N ALA A 72 10.68 6.34 8.33
CA ALA A 72 9.89 6.10 7.12
C ALA A 72 9.96 4.64 6.63
N ILE A 73 11.14 4.00 6.73
CA ILE A 73 11.34 2.58 6.39
C ILE A 73 10.54 1.68 7.33
N ASP A 74 10.58 1.98 8.64
CA ASP A 74 9.89 1.19 9.66
C ASP A 74 8.37 1.31 9.53
N ASP A 75 7.85 2.53 9.32
CA ASP A 75 6.43 2.78 9.01
C ASP A 75 6.00 2.00 7.76
N TRP A 76 6.79 2.06 6.69
CA TRP A 76 6.46 1.34 5.47
C TRP A 76 6.55 -0.18 5.64
N ALA A 77 7.45 -0.69 6.48
CA ALA A 77 7.53 -2.11 6.79
C ALA A 77 6.21 -2.67 7.34
N LEU A 78 5.54 -1.91 8.20
CA LEU A 78 4.21 -2.27 8.72
C LEU A 78 3.16 -2.31 7.60
N CYS A 79 3.12 -1.29 6.73
CA CYS A 79 2.22 -1.29 5.57
C CYS A 79 2.45 -2.51 4.66
N ARG A 80 3.71 -2.87 4.38
CA ARG A 80 4.07 -4.05 3.56
C ARG A 80 3.60 -5.35 4.21
N GLN A 81 3.70 -5.47 5.53
CA GLN A 81 3.22 -6.65 6.25
C GLN A 81 1.71 -6.79 6.12
N ASN A 82 0.95 -5.72 6.37
CA ASN A 82 -0.52 -5.73 6.26
C ASN A 82 -0.97 -6.12 4.85
N TYR A 83 -0.32 -5.55 3.82
CA TYR A 83 -0.59 -5.91 2.43
C TYR A 83 -0.35 -7.39 2.15
N ARG A 84 0.77 -7.97 2.63
CA ARG A 84 1.06 -9.40 2.44
C ARG A 84 0.01 -10.28 3.11
N VAL A 85 -0.43 -9.92 4.30
CA VAL A 85 -1.46 -10.65 5.05
C VAL A 85 -2.81 -10.61 4.31
N GLY A 86 -3.27 -9.42 3.92
CA GLY A 86 -4.53 -9.26 3.19
C GLY A 86 -4.53 -10.01 1.86
N LYS A 87 -3.43 -9.92 1.10
CA LYS A 87 -3.25 -10.66 -0.15
C LYS A 87 -3.26 -12.18 0.05
N ALA A 88 -2.63 -12.68 1.12
CA ALA A 88 -2.63 -14.11 1.42
C ALA A 88 -4.04 -14.61 1.78
N ARG A 89 -4.83 -13.83 2.52
CA ARG A 89 -6.22 -14.15 2.84
C ARG A 89 -7.09 -14.23 1.59
N ALA A 90 -6.99 -13.23 0.70
CA ALA A 90 -7.70 -13.23 -0.56
C ALA A 90 -7.38 -14.47 -1.40
N ARG A 91 -6.09 -14.83 -1.49
CA ARG A 91 -5.64 -16.04 -2.19
C ARG A 91 -6.09 -17.35 -1.55
N ALA A 92 -6.30 -17.39 -0.24
CA ALA A 92 -6.78 -18.60 0.43
C ALA A 92 -8.28 -18.84 0.21
N ARG A 93 -9.02 -17.82 -0.23
CA ARG A 93 -10.46 -17.89 -0.54
C ARG A 93 -10.74 -18.33 -1.98
N MET A 94 -9.85 -18.00 -2.92
CA MET A 94 -9.93 -18.38 -4.33
C MET A 94 -9.55 -19.85 -4.52
#